data_AF-A0A3D5AMZ2-F1
#
_entry.id   AF-A0A3D5AMZ2-F1
#
_cell.length_a   1.000
_cell.length_b   1.000
_cell.length_c   1.000
_cell.angle_alpha   90.00
_cell.angle_beta   90.00
_cell.angle_gamma   90.00
#
_symmetry.space_group_name_H-M   'P 1'
#
loop_
_entity.id
_entity.type
_entity.pdbx_description
1 polymer ?
#
loop_
_entity_poly.entity_id
_entity_poly.type
_entity_poly.pdbx_seq_one_letter_code
_entity_poly.pdbx_strand_id
1 'polypeptide(L)'
;GSSVITKHDGTGGLVSAGTVTAQLLYEIGEPSYLNPDVTAHFDTIQLAQTGPDQVTISGTTGSPPPPTLKVAVNMLGGYRNTMTMVLTGLDIEAKAAHAEQLLFAQLGGADQFDEVDVRLLRFDQADAPTNEQATAHLRITVKDQDERKVGRAFSDVTWELALGGYAGFHTTTPPTAASAFGVYWPTLVPASEITHLVHLPDGTSHVIPHSSQTLVPVAKPQPAMTPSTFPGERVSVALGRLCGARSGDKGGNANVGLWTRTDPEYDWLRQELTIRVFRKLVPEAADLEVRRYELPNLRALNFVVVGLLDAGVAATARPDAQAKGLGEYLRSRTVRVPANLLEEA
;
A
#
# COMPACT_ATOMS: atom_id res chain seq x y z
N GLY A 1 -19.30 14.42 16.50
CA GLY A 1 -19.58 14.67 15.07
C GLY A 1 -20.45 13.56 14.53
N SER A 2 -21.27 13.89 13.54
CA SER A 2 -22.10 12.91 12.83
C SER A 2 -22.31 13.37 11.39
N SER A 3 -22.48 12.43 10.47
CA SER A 3 -22.76 12.70 9.07
C SER A 3 -23.52 11.54 8.45
N VAL A 4 -24.20 11.78 7.33
CA VAL A 4 -24.82 10.73 6.52
C VAL A 4 -24.06 10.64 5.20
N ILE A 5 -23.56 9.45 4.89
CA ILE A 5 -22.94 9.14 3.60
C ILE A 5 -24.02 8.54 2.70
N THR A 6 -24.20 9.13 1.52
CA THR A 6 -25.18 8.67 0.53
C THR A 6 -24.73 9.00 -0.90
N LYS A 7 -25.51 8.61 -1.90
CA LYS A 7 -25.27 8.84 -3.33
C LYS A 7 -26.55 9.31 -4.02
N HIS A 8 -26.40 9.98 -5.15
CA HIS A 8 -27.53 10.44 -5.95
C HIS A 8 -28.33 9.26 -6.53
N ASP A 9 -29.65 9.40 -6.57
CA ASP A 9 -30.56 8.44 -7.18
C ASP A 9 -30.22 8.19 -8.66
N GLY A 10 -30.44 6.95 -9.13
CA GLY A 10 -30.21 6.57 -10.53
C GLY A 10 -28.74 6.47 -10.95
N THR A 11 -27.78 6.69 -10.04
CA THR A 11 -26.35 6.46 -10.31
C THR A 11 -25.94 5.03 -9.95
N GLY A 12 -24.87 4.51 -10.57
CA GLY A 12 -24.31 3.18 -10.22
C GLY A 12 -23.54 3.16 -8.89
N GLY A 13 -23.11 1.97 -8.45
CA GLY A 13 -22.35 1.78 -7.20
C GLY A 13 -23.23 1.51 -5.98
N LEU A 14 -22.58 1.33 -4.82
CA LEU A 14 -23.20 0.95 -3.55
C LEU A 14 -22.64 1.80 -2.41
N VAL A 15 -23.51 2.29 -1.53
CA VAL A 15 -23.16 2.88 -0.23
C VAL A 15 -23.68 1.97 0.88
N SER A 16 -22.80 1.14 1.42
CA SER A 16 -23.07 0.25 2.54
C SER A 16 -22.12 0.51 3.70
N ALA A 17 -22.46 0.00 4.89
CA ALA A 17 -21.54 0.03 6.03
C ALA A 17 -20.16 -0.53 5.64
N GLY A 18 -20.11 -1.59 4.82
CA GLY A 18 -18.85 -2.16 4.32
C GLY A 18 -18.06 -1.23 3.40
N THR A 19 -18.71 -0.53 2.46
CA THR A 19 -18.01 0.42 1.57
C THR A 19 -17.53 1.65 2.34
N VAL A 20 -18.27 2.10 3.35
CA VAL A 20 -17.86 3.19 4.24
C VAL A 20 -16.70 2.76 5.13
N THR A 21 -16.75 1.56 5.73
CA THR A 21 -15.61 0.99 6.48
C THR A 21 -14.37 0.89 5.62
N ALA A 22 -14.50 0.45 4.36
CA ALA A 22 -13.38 0.42 3.43
C ALA A 22 -12.74 1.80 3.28
N GLN A 23 -13.53 2.88 3.11
CA GLN A 23 -12.98 4.24 3.02
C GLN A 23 -12.35 4.70 4.34
N LEU A 24 -12.96 4.41 5.48
CA LEU A 24 -12.42 4.77 6.80
C LEU A 24 -11.08 4.09 7.11
N LEU A 25 -10.85 2.91 6.56
CA LEU A 25 -9.60 2.16 6.74
C LEU A 25 -8.53 2.48 5.70
N TYR A 26 -8.80 3.39 4.76
CA TYR A 26 -7.89 3.71 3.67
C TYR A 26 -6.80 4.70 4.10
N GLU A 27 -5.52 4.32 3.92
CA GLU A 27 -4.36 5.18 4.18
C GLU A 27 -4.30 5.76 5.61
N ILE A 28 -4.90 5.09 6.58
CA ILE A 28 -4.90 5.53 7.98
C ILE A 28 -3.69 5.00 8.78
N GLY A 29 -3.37 5.69 9.87
CA GLY A 29 -2.34 5.29 10.82
C GLY A 29 -2.94 4.80 12.14
N GLU A 30 -2.44 5.36 13.24
CA GLU A 30 -3.03 5.19 14.56
C GLU A 30 -4.49 5.71 14.60
N PRO A 31 -5.39 5.15 15.43
CA PRO A 31 -6.77 5.61 15.57
C PRO A 31 -6.92 7.09 15.95
N SER A 32 -5.96 7.65 16.71
CA SER A 32 -5.84 9.09 16.92
C SER A 32 -5.21 9.73 15.68
N TYR A 33 -6.05 10.02 14.68
CA TYR A 33 -5.60 10.50 13.38
C TYR A 33 -5.41 12.02 13.40
N LEU A 34 -4.18 12.46 13.22
CA LEU A 34 -3.79 13.86 13.32
C LEU A 34 -4.19 14.64 12.06
N ASN A 35 -4.96 15.72 12.23
CA ASN A 35 -5.25 16.73 11.21
C ASN A 35 -4.83 18.13 11.71
N PRO A 36 -4.72 19.13 10.81
CA PRO A 36 -4.29 20.49 11.18
C PRO A 36 -5.15 21.20 12.24
N ASP A 37 -6.44 20.88 12.29
CA ASP A 37 -7.46 21.55 13.09
C ASP A 37 -8.04 20.67 14.21
N VAL A 38 -7.95 19.34 14.06
CA VAL A 38 -8.44 18.36 15.05
C VAL A 38 -7.65 17.06 15.00
N THR A 39 -7.40 16.45 16.15
CA THR A 39 -7.05 15.03 16.23
C THR A 39 -8.33 14.22 16.21
N ALA A 40 -8.63 13.53 15.12
CA ALA A 40 -9.84 12.73 14.96
C ALA A 40 -9.67 11.34 15.61
N HIS A 41 -10.63 10.91 16.42
CA HIS A 41 -10.59 9.62 17.12
C HIS A 41 -11.41 8.55 16.38
N PHE A 42 -10.75 7.80 15.49
CA PHE A 42 -11.37 6.76 14.66
C PHE A 42 -11.94 5.60 15.49
N ASP A 43 -11.37 5.36 16.68
CA ASP A 43 -11.83 4.40 17.69
C ASP A 43 -13.21 4.74 18.30
N THR A 44 -13.75 5.92 18.03
CA THR A 44 -15.07 6.36 18.52
C THR A 44 -16.16 6.33 17.46
N ILE A 45 -15.81 6.03 16.20
CA ILE A 45 -16.76 6.01 15.09
C ILE A 45 -17.78 4.89 15.27
N GLN A 46 -19.05 5.20 15.05
CA GLN A 46 -20.12 4.23 14.94
C GLN A 46 -20.75 4.34 13.55
N LEU A 47 -21.07 3.19 12.94
CA LEU A 47 -21.71 3.10 11.64
C LEU A 47 -23.07 2.41 11.77
N ALA A 48 -24.07 2.98 11.11
CA ALA A 48 -25.39 2.38 10.99
C ALA A 48 -25.90 2.49 9.55
N GLN A 49 -26.33 1.37 8.96
CA GLN A 49 -27.06 1.39 7.69
C GLN A 49 -28.48 1.90 7.99
N THR A 50 -28.80 3.13 7.56
CA THR A 50 -30.10 3.77 7.88
C THR A 50 -31.08 3.77 6.70
N GLY A 51 -30.63 3.33 5.52
CA GLY A 51 -31.48 3.12 4.35
C GLY A 51 -30.71 2.49 3.20
N PRO A 52 -31.36 2.24 2.05
CA PRO A 52 -30.65 1.89 0.81
C PRO A 52 -29.64 2.99 0.48
N ASP A 53 -28.40 2.61 0.20
CA ASP A 53 -27.35 3.56 -0.15
C ASP A 53 -27.15 4.72 0.86
N GLN A 54 -27.41 4.45 2.14
CA GLN A 54 -27.35 5.45 3.19
C GLN A 54 -26.76 4.88 4.48
N VAL A 55 -25.62 5.45 4.89
CA VAL A 55 -24.91 5.07 6.11
C VAL A 55 -24.74 6.30 6.99
N THR A 56 -25.23 6.22 8.21
CA THR A 56 -24.98 7.21 9.24
C THR A 56 -23.66 6.91 9.93
N ILE A 57 -22.81 7.93 10.02
CA ILE A 57 -21.63 7.98 10.88
C ILE A 57 -22.00 8.80 12.11
N SER A 58 -21.77 8.26 13.30
CA SER A 58 -22.06 8.93 14.57
C SER A 58 -20.99 8.63 15.63
N GLY A 59 -21.12 9.25 16.80
CA GLY A 59 -20.22 9.02 17.94
C GLY A 59 -18.80 9.57 17.79
N THR A 60 -18.44 10.10 16.62
CA THR A 60 -17.07 10.56 16.33
C THR A 60 -16.67 11.72 17.23
N THR A 61 -15.58 11.55 17.96
CA THR A 61 -14.99 12.59 18.81
C THR A 61 -13.65 13.07 18.25
N GLY A 62 -13.16 14.18 18.78
CA GLY A 62 -11.83 14.68 18.49
C GLY A 62 -11.26 15.40 19.70
N SER A 63 -9.94 15.53 19.70
CA SER A 63 -9.18 16.35 20.65
C SER A 63 -8.49 17.49 19.93
N PRO A 64 -7.97 18.50 20.66
CA PRO A 64 -7.20 19.57 20.05
C PRO A 64 -6.10 19.04 19.10
N PRO A 65 -5.77 19.77 18.03
CA PRO A 65 -4.77 19.34 17.06
C PRO A 65 -3.36 19.28 17.68
N PRO A 66 -2.41 18.57 17.06
CA PRO A 66 -1.01 18.65 17.47
C PRO A 66 -0.43 20.05 17.27
N PRO A 67 0.65 20.42 17.99
CA PRO A 67 1.34 21.70 17.77
C PRO A 67 2.12 21.76 16.45
N THR A 68 2.12 20.67 15.69
CA THR A 68 2.86 20.51 14.43
C THR A 68 1.94 20.19 13.27
N LEU A 69 2.27 20.70 12.09
CA LEU A 69 1.63 20.32 10.83
C LEU A 69 2.45 19.28 10.09
N LYS A 70 1.77 18.34 9.44
CA LYS A 70 2.41 17.43 8.49
C LYS A 70 2.55 18.13 7.15
N VAL A 71 3.77 18.26 6.66
CA VAL A 71 4.06 18.79 5.33
C VAL A 71 4.63 17.71 4.44
N ALA A 72 4.31 17.83 3.15
CA ALA A 72 4.84 16.99 2.09
C ALA A 72 5.90 17.78 1.32
N VAL A 73 7.17 17.43 1.51
CA VAL A 73 8.26 18.02 0.74
C VAL A 73 8.52 17.12 -0.47
N ASN A 74 8.31 17.66 -1.67
CA ASN A 74 8.58 16.95 -2.92
C ASN A 74 9.90 17.45 -3.50
N MET A 75 10.83 16.53 -3.71
CA MET A 75 12.16 16.81 -4.26
C MET A 75 12.34 16.07 -5.58
N LEU A 76 13.20 16.59 -6.45
CA LEU A 76 13.65 15.83 -7.62
C LEU A 76 14.54 14.68 -7.14
N GLY A 77 14.20 13.46 -7.54
CA GLY A 77 14.95 12.25 -7.19
C GLY A 77 16.06 11.91 -8.18
N GLY A 78 16.10 12.58 -9.32
CA GLY A 78 16.95 12.24 -10.46
C GLY A 78 16.14 11.58 -11.57
N TYR A 79 16.76 10.67 -12.28
CA TYR A 79 16.21 10.02 -13.47
C TYR A 79 16.17 8.52 -13.28
N ARG A 80 15.20 7.87 -13.91
CA ARG A 80 15.06 6.42 -13.91
C ARG A 80 14.68 5.89 -15.28
N ASN A 81 15.01 4.63 -15.51
CA ASN A 81 14.51 3.88 -16.65
C ASN A 81 14.29 2.43 -16.24
N THR A 82 13.28 1.80 -16.84
CA THR A 82 12.89 0.43 -16.57
C THR A 82 12.78 -0.31 -17.88
N MET A 83 13.46 -1.44 -17.98
CA MET A 83 13.28 -2.39 -19.07
C MET A 83 12.76 -3.72 -18.52
N THR A 84 11.85 -4.35 -19.27
CA THR A 84 11.32 -5.68 -18.95
C THR A 84 11.70 -6.65 -20.06
N MET A 85 12.55 -7.61 -19.71
CA MET A 85 12.96 -8.73 -20.55
C MET A 85 12.05 -9.93 -20.26
N VAL A 86 11.48 -10.53 -21.31
CA VAL A 86 10.60 -11.70 -21.17
C VAL A 86 11.42 -12.97 -21.25
N LEU A 87 11.29 -13.83 -20.25
CA LEU A 87 11.97 -15.12 -20.14
C LEU A 87 10.95 -16.22 -20.37
N THR A 88 11.15 -17.05 -21.40
CA THR A 88 10.19 -18.09 -21.77
C THR A 88 10.77 -19.49 -21.58
N GLY A 89 9.96 -20.40 -21.05
CA GLY A 89 10.24 -21.84 -21.02
C GLY A 89 11.18 -22.26 -19.89
N LEU A 90 12.19 -23.07 -20.21
CA LEU A 90 13.08 -23.68 -19.22
C LEU A 90 14.10 -22.70 -18.63
N ASP A 91 14.67 -23.06 -17.48
CA ASP A 91 15.83 -22.40 -16.88
C ASP A 91 15.66 -20.89 -16.62
N ILE A 92 14.44 -20.47 -16.27
CA ILE A 92 14.07 -19.05 -16.09
C ILE A 92 15.05 -18.31 -15.16
N GLU A 93 15.41 -18.89 -14.02
CA GLU A 93 16.34 -18.29 -13.06
C GLU A 93 17.76 -18.16 -13.63
N ALA A 94 18.25 -19.18 -14.34
CA ALA A 94 19.56 -19.13 -14.98
C ALA A 94 19.59 -18.13 -16.14
N LYS A 95 18.52 -18.04 -16.94
CA LYS A 95 18.36 -17.01 -17.97
C LYS A 95 18.34 -15.62 -17.36
N ALA A 96 17.64 -15.44 -16.24
CA ALA A 96 17.58 -14.16 -15.55
C ALA A 96 18.97 -13.72 -15.08
N ALA A 97 19.68 -14.60 -14.37
CA ALA A 97 21.03 -14.34 -13.88
C ALA A 97 22.01 -14.07 -15.05
N HIS A 98 21.88 -14.82 -16.15
CA HIS A 98 22.71 -14.61 -17.34
C HIS A 98 22.44 -13.26 -18.02
N ALA A 99 21.16 -12.91 -18.19
CA ALA A 99 20.76 -11.63 -18.78
C ALA A 99 21.24 -10.44 -17.93
N GLU A 100 21.10 -10.53 -16.61
CA GLU A 100 21.58 -9.54 -15.66
C GLU A 100 23.11 -9.38 -15.74
N GLN A 101 23.85 -10.49 -15.73
CA GLN A 101 25.30 -10.49 -15.85
C GLN A 101 25.77 -9.84 -17.16
N LEU A 102 25.18 -10.22 -18.30
CA LEU A 102 25.54 -9.65 -19.60
C LEU A 102 25.23 -8.15 -19.67
N LEU A 103 24.05 -7.75 -19.18
CA LEU A 103 23.62 -6.36 -19.16
C LEU A 103 24.62 -5.49 -18.39
N PHE A 104 24.93 -5.84 -17.14
CA PHE A 104 25.82 -5.03 -16.33
C PHE A 104 27.28 -5.13 -16.74
N ALA A 105 27.73 -6.24 -17.34
CA ALA A 105 29.06 -6.31 -17.94
C ALA A 105 29.24 -5.30 -19.08
N GLN A 106 28.21 -5.12 -19.93
CA GLN A 106 28.24 -4.16 -21.03
C GLN A 106 28.05 -2.72 -20.57
N LEU A 107 27.23 -2.50 -19.55
CA LEU A 107 27.06 -1.16 -18.98
C LEU A 107 28.31 -0.68 -18.24
N GLY A 108 29.13 -1.58 -17.71
CA GLY A 108 30.33 -1.23 -16.92
C GLY A 108 30.15 -1.37 -15.41
N GLY A 109 29.20 -2.19 -14.97
CA GLY A 109 28.92 -2.49 -13.55
C GLY A 109 27.56 -1.95 -13.08
N ALA A 110 26.95 -2.61 -12.10
CA ALA A 110 25.72 -2.11 -11.47
C ALA A 110 25.99 -0.93 -10.52
N ASP A 111 27.21 -0.85 -9.97
CA ASP A 111 27.70 0.15 -9.03
C ASP A 111 27.91 1.54 -9.63
N GLN A 112 27.83 1.68 -10.96
CA GLN A 112 27.87 3.00 -11.61
C GLN A 112 26.57 3.81 -11.45
N PHE A 113 25.47 3.14 -11.09
CA PHE A 113 24.15 3.73 -10.87
C PHE A 113 23.93 3.99 -9.38
N ASP A 114 23.22 5.06 -9.04
CA ASP A 114 22.86 5.35 -7.65
C ASP A 114 21.96 4.25 -7.04
N GLU A 115 21.07 3.66 -7.85
CA GLU A 115 20.20 2.55 -7.44
C GLU A 115 19.92 1.60 -8.61
N VAL A 116 19.92 0.30 -8.33
CA VAL A 116 19.51 -0.75 -9.25
C VAL A 116 18.51 -1.67 -8.56
N ASP A 117 17.33 -1.86 -9.15
CA ASP A 117 16.29 -2.80 -8.72
C ASP A 117 16.08 -3.86 -9.80
N VAL A 118 16.44 -5.10 -9.50
CA VAL A 118 16.25 -6.26 -10.38
C VAL A 118 15.17 -7.16 -9.78
N ARG A 119 14.12 -7.46 -10.56
CA ARG A 119 13.00 -8.28 -10.12
C ARG A 119 12.67 -9.36 -11.15
N LEU A 120 12.76 -10.61 -10.72
CA LEU A 120 12.23 -11.75 -11.46
C LEU A 120 10.78 -12.03 -11.02
N LEU A 121 9.83 -11.71 -11.91
CA LEU A 121 8.40 -11.94 -11.70
C LEU A 121 8.01 -13.28 -12.34
N ARG A 122 7.80 -14.29 -11.50
CA ARG A 122 7.41 -15.66 -11.90
C ARG A 122 5.89 -15.79 -11.93
N PHE A 123 5.34 -15.81 -13.13
CA PHE A 123 3.95 -16.19 -13.40
C PHE A 123 3.87 -17.30 -14.46
N ASP A 124 5.03 -17.84 -14.83
CA ASP A 124 5.18 -19.02 -15.68
C ASP A 124 4.65 -20.26 -14.98
N GLN A 125 4.12 -21.17 -15.79
CA GLN A 125 3.63 -22.47 -15.35
C GLN A 125 4.45 -23.59 -16.00
N ALA A 126 4.68 -24.66 -15.24
CA ALA A 126 5.26 -25.88 -15.81
C ALA A 126 4.28 -26.49 -16.82
N ASP A 127 4.79 -26.90 -17.98
CA ASP A 127 3.99 -27.46 -19.09
C ASP A 127 2.79 -26.58 -19.47
N ALA A 128 3.06 -25.28 -19.66
CA ALA A 128 2.03 -24.29 -19.91
C ALA A 128 1.27 -24.54 -21.23
N PRO A 129 -0.07 -24.41 -21.25
CA PRO A 129 -0.90 -24.67 -22.42
C PRO A 129 -0.76 -23.61 -23.53
N THR A 130 -0.24 -22.42 -23.19
CA THR A 130 0.07 -21.36 -24.16
C THR A 130 1.44 -20.77 -23.89
N ASN A 131 2.03 -20.14 -24.91
CA ASN A 131 3.34 -19.52 -24.79
C ASN A 131 3.33 -18.39 -23.73
N GLU A 132 2.28 -17.58 -23.66
CA GLU A 132 2.17 -16.50 -22.67
C GLU A 132 2.23 -17.02 -21.24
N GLN A 133 1.63 -18.19 -20.98
CA GLN A 133 1.65 -18.85 -19.67
C GLN A 133 2.98 -19.55 -19.36
N ALA A 134 3.89 -19.67 -20.34
CA ALA A 134 5.24 -20.19 -20.16
C ALA A 134 6.28 -19.07 -19.89
N THR A 135 5.83 -17.83 -19.66
CA THR A 135 6.71 -16.67 -19.54
C THR A 135 6.81 -16.12 -18.13
N ALA A 136 7.99 -15.61 -17.81
CA ALA A 136 8.30 -14.79 -16.64
C ALA A 136 8.88 -13.46 -17.11
N HIS A 137 8.89 -12.45 -16.23
CA HIS A 137 9.47 -11.15 -16.54
C HIS A 137 10.70 -10.88 -15.66
N LEU A 138 11.83 -10.56 -16.29
CA LEU A 138 12.96 -9.92 -15.63
C LEU A 138 12.83 -8.41 -15.83
N ARG A 139 12.41 -7.71 -14.78
CA ARG A 139 12.27 -6.25 -14.78
C ARG A 139 13.49 -5.64 -14.10
N ILE A 140 14.19 -4.76 -14.79
CA ILE A 140 15.36 -4.07 -14.28
C ILE A 140 15.09 -2.58 -14.34
N THR A 141 15.22 -1.92 -13.19
CA THR A 141 15.12 -0.46 -13.06
C THR A 141 16.46 0.08 -12.58
N VAL A 142 16.96 1.10 -13.29
CA VAL A 142 18.15 1.85 -12.88
C VAL A 142 17.75 3.29 -12.55
N LYS A 143 18.39 3.88 -11.53
CA LYS A 143 18.22 5.29 -11.16
C LYS A 143 19.58 5.95 -10.98
N ASP A 144 19.67 7.21 -11.40
CA ASP A 144 20.88 8.03 -11.25
C ASP A 144 20.52 9.53 -11.36
N GLN A 145 21.34 10.41 -10.78
CA GLN A 145 21.24 11.86 -11.02
C GLN A 145 21.62 12.25 -12.47
N ASP A 146 22.47 11.47 -13.14
CA ASP A 146 22.86 11.67 -14.54
C ASP A 146 21.91 10.94 -15.49
N GLU A 147 20.99 11.69 -16.11
CA GLU A 147 20.04 11.20 -17.11
C GLU A 147 20.70 10.37 -18.21
N ARG A 148 21.94 10.71 -18.59
CA ARG A 148 22.64 10.05 -19.70
C ARG A 148 22.97 8.59 -19.41
N LYS A 149 23.26 8.25 -18.15
CA LYS A 149 23.54 6.87 -17.73
C LYS A 149 22.30 5.99 -17.82
N VAL A 150 21.17 6.51 -17.35
CA VAL A 150 19.92 5.75 -17.23
C VAL A 150 19.01 5.87 -18.45
N GLY A 151 19.30 6.80 -19.38
CA GLY A 151 18.53 7.01 -20.59
C GLY A 151 18.76 5.94 -21.66
N ARG A 152 19.07 6.38 -22.88
CA ARG A 152 19.28 5.48 -24.02
C ARG A 152 20.48 4.54 -23.83
N ALA A 153 21.52 4.98 -23.12
CA ALA A 153 22.66 4.12 -22.81
C ALA A 153 22.25 2.82 -22.11
N PHE A 154 21.28 2.86 -21.21
CA PHE A 154 20.73 1.68 -20.55
C PHE A 154 19.81 0.86 -21.47
N SER A 155 18.86 1.51 -22.14
CA SER A 155 17.83 0.80 -22.90
C SER A 155 18.35 0.22 -24.22
N ASP A 156 19.36 0.83 -24.84
CA ASP A 156 20.01 0.32 -26.05
C ASP A 156 20.84 -0.94 -25.75
N VAL A 157 21.64 -0.95 -24.67
CA VAL A 157 22.39 -2.15 -24.26
C VAL A 157 21.44 -3.30 -23.92
N THR A 158 20.31 -3.02 -23.26
CA THR A 158 19.29 -4.04 -23.02
C THR A 158 18.76 -4.64 -24.33
N TRP A 159 18.58 -3.81 -25.37
CA TRP A 159 18.12 -4.26 -26.68
C TRP A 159 19.19 -5.07 -27.44
N GLU A 160 20.47 -4.74 -27.29
CA GLU A 160 21.59 -5.47 -27.90
C GLU A 160 21.67 -6.94 -27.42
N LEU A 161 21.11 -7.24 -26.25
CA LEU A 161 20.97 -8.62 -25.76
C LEU A 161 20.01 -9.48 -26.61
N ALA A 162 19.24 -8.89 -27.53
CA ALA A 162 18.30 -9.65 -28.36
C ALA A 162 18.95 -10.74 -29.22
N LEU A 163 20.19 -10.54 -29.66
CA LEU A 163 20.92 -11.49 -30.49
C LEU A 163 22.01 -12.25 -29.74
N GLY A 164 22.47 -11.73 -28.59
CA GLY A 164 23.61 -12.29 -27.84
C GLY A 164 23.30 -12.69 -26.40
N GLY A 165 22.06 -12.52 -25.93
CA GLY A 165 21.64 -12.78 -24.56
C GLY A 165 21.17 -14.22 -24.36
N TYR A 166 19.86 -14.42 -24.33
CA TYR A 166 19.25 -15.73 -24.08
C TYR A 166 18.24 -16.11 -25.17
N ALA A 167 18.01 -17.41 -25.33
CA ALA A 167 17.07 -17.92 -26.32
C ALA A 167 15.64 -17.45 -26.03
N GLY A 168 14.97 -16.90 -27.05
CA GLY A 168 13.60 -16.42 -26.94
C GLY A 168 13.46 -14.98 -26.42
N PHE A 169 14.56 -14.20 -26.39
CA PHE A 169 14.54 -12.79 -25.98
C PHE A 169 13.47 -11.99 -26.73
N HIS A 170 12.66 -11.28 -25.96
CA HIS A 170 11.83 -10.17 -26.41
C HIS A 170 11.50 -9.30 -25.20
N THR A 171 11.03 -8.08 -25.45
CA THR A 171 10.66 -7.12 -24.40
C THR A 171 9.16 -6.79 -24.47
N THR A 172 8.59 -6.31 -23.37
CA THR A 172 7.17 -5.89 -23.33
C THR A 172 6.93 -4.53 -23.97
N THR A 173 7.99 -3.73 -24.11
CA THR A 173 7.98 -2.38 -24.68
C THR A 173 9.26 -2.13 -25.48
N PRO A 174 9.24 -1.23 -26.48
CA PRO A 174 10.48 -0.79 -27.13
C PRO A 174 11.38 -0.03 -26.14
N PRO A 175 12.68 0.15 -26.43
CA PRO A 175 13.58 0.98 -25.64
C PRO A 175 13.02 2.39 -25.40
N THR A 176 13.01 2.83 -24.14
CA THR A 176 12.51 4.15 -23.73
C THR A 176 13.65 5.06 -23.28
N ALA A 177 13.40 6.37 -23.30
CA ALA A 177 14.27 7.36 -22.67
C ALA A 177 14.09 7.35 -21.15
N ALA A 178 15.00 7.99 -20.42
CA ALA A 178 14.84 8.18 -19.00
C ALA A 178 13.63 9.05 -18.68
N SER A 179 13.09 8.88 -17.47
CA SER A 179 12.05 9.72 -16.89
C SER A 179 12.53 10.30 -15.57
N ALA A 180 12.27 11.58 -15.33
CA ALA A 180 12.49 12.16 -14.00
C ALA A 180 11.50 11.58 -13.00
N PHE A 181 11.92 11.39 -11.75
CA PHE A 181 11.04 10.96 -10.68
C PHE A 181 11.14 11.88 -9.46
N GLY A 182 10.08 11.91 -8.66
CA GLY A 182 10.01 12.69 -7.43
C GLY A 182 10.26 11.83 -6.20
N VAL A 183 10.84 12.44 -5.16
CA VAL A 183 10.96 11.87 -3.82
C VAL A 183 9.97 12.59 -2.91
N TYR A 184 9.12 11.81 -2.24
CA TYR A 184 8.16 12.31 -1.27
C TYR A 184 8.76 12.19 0.13
N TRP A 185 9.07 13.32 0.77
CA TRP A 185 9.56 13.36 2.13
C TRP A 185 8.50 13.96 3.07
N PRO A 186 7.78 13.11 3.83
CA PRO A 186 6.86 13.59 4.86
C PRO A 186 7.64 14.01 6.09
N THR A 187 7.35 15.21 6.61
CA THR A 187 7.92 15.69 7.87
C THR A 187 6.91 16.51 8.66
N LEU A 188 7.25 16.83 9.90
CA LEU A 188 6.49 17.69 10.78
C LEU A 188 7.19 19.04 10.90
N VAL A 189 6.41 20.12 10.84
CA VAL A 189 6.88 21.49 11.12
C VAL A 189 6.02 22.11 12.22
N PRO A 190 6.55 23.01 13.06
CA PRO A 190 5.72 23.74 14.02
C PRO A 190 4.62 24.51 13.29
N ALA A 191 3.38 24.44 13.78
CA ALA A 191 2.25 25.12 13.13
C ALA A 191 2.47 26.64 13.03
N SER A 192 3.16 27.22 14.01
CA SER A 192 3.51 28.65 14.06
C SER A 192 4.37 29.14 12.90
N GLU A 193 5.09 28.25 12.21
CA GLU A 193 5.94 28.60 11.06
C GLU A 193 5.13 28.73 9.75
N ILE A 194 3.86 28.34 9.75
CA ILE A 194 3.01 28.31 8.56
C ILE A 194 1.87 29.33 8.70
N THR A 195 1.64 30.13 7.66
CA THR A 195 0.45 31.00 7.58
C THR A 195 -0.60 30.33 6.71
N HIS A 196 -1.78 30.04 7.26
CA HIS A 196 -2.90 29.51 6.47
C HIS A 196 -3.65 30.64 5.77
N LEU A 197 -3.85 30.51 4.46
CA LEU A 197 -4.63 31.45 3.65
C LEU A 197 -5.74 30.69 2.94
N VAL A 198 -6.95 31.25 2.93
CA VAL A 198 -8.02 30.86 2.00
C VAL A 198 -8.15 31.92 0.92
N HIS A 199 -8.15 31.50 -0.33
CA HIS A 199 -8.36 32.37 -1.49
C HIS A 199 -9.79 32.18 -2.01
N LEU A 200 -10.54 33.27 -2.13
CA LEU A 200 -11.93 33.26 -2.58
C LEU A 200 -12.03 33.60 -4.08
N PRO A 201 -13.13 33.21 -4.76
CA PRO A 201 -13.31 33.47 -6.20
C PRO A 201 -13.32 34.96 -6.60
N ASP A 202 -13.57 35.86 -5.66
CA ASP A 202 -13.53 37.32 -5.86
C ASP A 202 -12.10 37.90 -5.82
N GLY A 203 -11.09 37.05 -5.64
CA GLY A 203 -9.68 37.42 -5.56
C GLY A 203 -9.22 37.82 -4.17
N THR A 204 -10.11 37.85 -3.16
CA THR A 204 -9.73 38.14 -1.79
C THR A 204 -9.04 36.96 -1.13
N SER A 205 -8.20 37.25 -0.14
CA SER A 205 -7.48 36.24 0.65
C SER A 205 -7.67 36.53 2.13
N HIS A 206 -7.99 35.50 2.91
CA HIS A 206 -8.16 35.62 4.36
C HIS A 206 -7.16 34.74 5.10
N VAL A 207 -6.52 35.30 6.12
CA VAL A 207 -5.70 34.52 7.06
C VAL A 207 -6.62 33.69 7.94
N ILE A 208 -6.38 32.37 7.96
CA ILE A 208 -7.07 31.46 8.86
C ILE A 208 -6.18 31.25 10.09
N PRO A 209 -6.63 31.67 11.30
CA PRO A 209 -5.84 31.47 12.50
C PRO A 209 -5.68 29.98 12.82
N HIS A 210 -4.53 29.62 13.39
CA HIS A 210 -4.35 28.30 13.98
C HIS A 210 -5.25 28.12 15.21
N SER A 211 -5.53 26.87 15.56
CA SER A 211 -6.20 26.53 16.82
C SER A 211 -5.42 27.08 18.01
N SER A 212 -6.10 27.80 18.89
CA SER A 212 -5.51 28.40 20.10
C SER A 212 -5.13 27.37 21.17
N GLN A 213 -5.64 26.15 21.05
CA GLN A 213 -5.35 25.01 21.90
C GLN A 213 -4.73 23.90 21.06
N THR A 214 -3.64 23.33 21.54
CA THR A 214 -2.96 22.18 20.93
C THR A 214 -2.71 21.12 21.97
N LEU A 215 -2.70 19.86 21.56
CA LEU A 215 -2.40 18.73 22.43
C LEU A 215 -1.30 17.87 21.80
N VAL A 216 -0.24 17.57 22.56
CA VAL A 216 0.76 16.60 22.10
C VAL A 216 0.13 15.21 22.13
N PRO A 217 0.11 14.48 20.99
CA PRO A 217 -0.47 13.15 20.96
C PRO A 217 0.26 12.19 21.89
N VAL A 218 -0.49 11.45 22.70
CA VAL A 218 0.03 10.35 23.51
C VAL A 218 -0.53 9.05 22.94
N ALA A 219 0.35 8.08 22.73
CA ALA A 219 -0.04 6.76 22.26
C ALA A 219 -1.09 6.17 23.21
N LYS A 220 -2.26 5.81 22.68
CA LYS A 220 -3.27 5.13 23.50
C LYS A 220 -2.85 3.67 23.71
N PRO A 221 -3.01 3.10 24.92
CA PRO A 221 -2.84 1.67 25.10
C PRO A 221 -3.83 0.92 24.21
N GLN A 222 -3.39 -0.19 23.62
CA GLN A 222 -4.29 -1.06 22.88
C GLN A 222 -5.39 -1.59 23.81
N PRO A 223 -6.63 -1.77 23.32
CA PRO A 223 -7.68 -2.40 24.09
C PRO A 223 -7.20 -3.76 24.61
N ALA A 224 -7.46 -4.06 25.89
CA ALA A 224 -7.19 -5.39 26.41
C ALA A 224 -7.94 -6.44 25.58
N MET A 225 -7.27 -7.56 25.28
CA MET A 225 -7.88 -8.68 24.58
C MET A 225 -8.20 -9.77 25.59
N THR A 226 -9.48 -10.10 25.72
CA THR A 226 -9.88 -11.32 26.42
C THR A 226 -9.71 -12.48 25.44
N PRO A 227 -8.94 -13.53 25.76
CA PRO A 227 -8.82 -14.69 24.88
C PRO A 227 -10.18 -15.35 24.64
N SER A 228 -10.52 -15.54 23.37
CA SER A 228 -11.73 -16.23 22.95
C SER A 228 -11.39 -17.65 22.49
N THR A 229 -12.29 -18.59 22.80
CA THR A 229 -12.20 -19.97 22.30
C THR A 229 -13.04 -20.10 21.04
N PHE A 230 -12.44 -20.66 20.00
CA PHE A 230 -13.11 -20.95 18.74
C PHE A 230 -13.17 -22.46 18.53
N PRO A 231 -14.17 -23.15 19.13
CA PRO A 231 -14.32 -24.59 19.00
C PRO A 231 -14.73 -24.98 17.58
N GLY A 232 -14.53 -26.25 17.24
CA GLY A 232 -14.91 -26.82 15.94
C GLY A 232 -13.73 -27.15 15.05
N GLU A 233 -14.04 -27.79 13.92
CA GLU A 233 -13.06 -28.17 12.92
C GLU A 233 -12.47 -26.93 12.24
N ARG A 234 -11.15 -26.94 12.00
CA ARG A 234 -10.45 -25.88 11.28
C ARG A 234 -10.21 -26.26 9.83
N VAL A 235 -10.77 -25.49 8.91
CA VAL A 235 -10.64 -25.64 7.46
C VAL A 235 -9.66 -24.64 6.88
N SER A 236 -8.99 -25.00 5.79
CA SER A 236 -8.06 -24.13 5.06
C SER A 236 -8.80 -23.34 3.99
N VAL A 237 -8.85 -22.02 4.13
CA VAL A 237 -9.51 -21.11 3.18
C VAL A 237 -8.68 -19.86 2.95
N ALA A 238 -8.94 -19.14 1.85
CA ALA A 238 -8.41 -17.80 1.66
C ALA A 238 -8.96 -16.85 2.73
N LEU A 239 -8.09 -16.04 3.34
CA LEU A 239 -8.45 -15.08 4.40
C LEU A 239 -9.60 -14.15 3.97
N GLY A 240 -9.66 -13.80 2.69
CA GLY A 240 -10.69 -12.95 2.10
C GLY A 240 -12.11 -13.53 2.10
N ARG A 241 -12.29 -14.81 2.49
CA ARG A 241 -13.60 -15.40 2.78
C ARG A 241 -14.17 -14.91 4.12
N LEU A 242 -13.32 -14.46 5.04
CA LEU A 242 -13.71 -13.99 6.37
C LEU A 242 -13.79 -12.46 6.45
N CYS A 243 -12.87 -11.76 5.77
CA CYS A 243 -12.75 -10.31 5.90
C CYS A 243 -12.66 -9.58 4.55
N GLY A 244 -13.18 -8.36 4.53
CA GLY A 244 -12.84 -7.35 3.51
C GLY A 244 -11.46 -6.76 3.78
N ALA A 245 -10.86 -6.15 2.76
CA ALA A 245 -9.60 -5.44 2.90
C ALA A 245 -9.57 -4.18 2.04
N ARG A 246 -8.75 -3.24 2.48
CA ARG A 246 -8.33 -2.11 1.65
C ARG A 246 -6.92 -1.72 2.04
N SER A 247 -6.14 -1.32 1.05
CA SER A 247 -4.77 -0.89 1.25
C SER A 247 -4.45 0.31 0.36
N GLY A 248 -3.40 1.02 0.75
CA GLY A 248 -2.93 2.22 0.06
C GLY A 248 -1.60 2.67 0.62
N ASP A 249 -0.95 3.59 -0.07
CA ASP A 249 0.30 4.17 0.38
C ASP A 249 0.07 5.19 1.50
N LYS A 250 1.13 5.44 2.25
CA LYS A 250 1.20 6.53 3.23
C LYS A 250 2.59 7.12 3.16
N GLY A 251 2.89 7.76 2.03
CA GLY A 251 4.26 8.10 1.65
C GLY A 251 5.04 6.83 1.29
N GLY A 252 6.21 6.62 1.90
CA GLY A 252 7.00 5.39 1.74
C GLY A 252 6.43 4.15 2.47
N ASN A 253 5.37 4.31 3.26
CA ASN A 253 4.76 3.23 4.03
C ASN A 253 3.55 2.65 3.29
N ALA A 254 3.12 1.45 3.67
CA ALA A 254 1.87 0.86 3.20
C ALA A 254 0.88 0.64 4.35
N ASN A 255 -0.38 1.00 4.12
CA ASN A 255 -1.51 0.75 4.99
C ASN A 255 -2.28 -0.49 4.50
N VAL A 256 -2.72 -1.37 5.42
CA VAL A 256 -3.64 -2.48 5.13
C VAL A 256 -4.70 -2.56 6.23
N GLY A 257 -5.91 -2.12 5.92
CA GLY A 257 -7.09 -2.30 6.74
C GLY A 257 -7.84 -3.59 6.41
N LEU A 258 -8.28 -4.31 7.44
CA LEU A 258 -9.11 -5.51 7.35
C LEU A 258 -10.34 -5.33 8.23
N TRP A 259 -11.51 -5.76 7.77
CA TRP A 259 -12.74 -5.73 8.58
C TRP A 259 -13.60 -6.97 8.36
N THR A 260 -14.32 -7.39 9.40
CA THR A 260 -15.22 -8.55 9.37
C THR A 260 -16.68 -8.10 9.42
N ARG A 261 -17.60 -9.06 9.27
CA ARG A 261 -19.05 -8.81 9.29
C ARG A 261 -19.58 -8.93 10.71
N THR A 262 -19.07 -9.87 11.50
CA THR A 262 -19.57 -10.16 12.84
C THR A 262 -18.49 -10.04 13.92
N ASP A 263 -18.91 -9.92 15.18
CA ASP A 263 -18.00 -9.84 16.33
C ASP A 263 -17.20 -11.14 16.54
N PRO A 264 -17.76 -12.36 16.40
CA PRO A 264 -16.99 -13.61 16.47
C PRO A 264 -15.87 -13.70 15.42
N GLU A 265 -16.14 -13.25 14.19
CA GLU A 265 -15.12 -13.20 13.12
C GLU A 265 -14.02 -12.19 13.48
N TYR A 266 -14.40 -11.03 14.04
CA TYR A 266 -13.45 -10.01 14.46
C TYR A 266 -12.55 -10.50 15.59
N ASP A 267 -13.13 -11.13 16.62
CA ASP A 267 -12.39 -11.67 17.75
C ASP A 267 -11.37 -12.73 17.29
N TRP A 268 -11.77 -13.59 16.36
CA TRP A 268 -10.87 -14.58 15.76
C TRP A 268 -9.73 -13.89 15.00
N LEU A 269 -10.06 -12.94 14.12
CA LEU A 269 -9.08 -12.22 13.31
C LEU A 269 -8.10 -11.46 14.20
N ARG A 270 -8.61 -10.80 15.24
CA ARG A 270 -7.83 -10.06 16.23
C ARG A 270 -6.88 -10.98 17.00
N GLN A 271 -7.31 -12.18 17.39
CA GLN A 271 -6.47 -13.11 18.13
C GLN A 271 -5.40 -13.78 17.26
N GLU A 272 -5.76 -14.14 16.02
CA GLU A 272 -4.90 -14.97 15.15
C GLU A 272 -3.98 -14.13 14.27
N LEU A 273 -4.45 -13.00 13.74
CA LEU A 273 -3.67 -12.12 12.88
C LEU A 273 -2.81 -11.15 13.70
N THR A 274 -1.83 -11.73 14.39
CA THR A 274 -0.75 -10.99 15.06
C THR A 274 0.24 -10.41 14.05
N ILE A 275 1.09 -9.46 14.47
CA ILE A 275 2.19 -8.94 13.62
C ILE A 275 3.08 -10.08 13.08
N ARG A 276 3.37 -11.08 13.93
CA ARG A 276 4.16 -12.27 13.53
C ARG A 276 3.48 -13.06 12.42
N VAL A 277 2.17 -13.26 12.50
CA VAL A 277 1.40 -13.98 11.47
C VAL A 277 1.30 -13.13 10.20
N PHE A 278 1.03 -11.83 10.33
CA PHE A 278 1.02 -10.89 9.20
C PHE A 278 2.33 -10.98 8.39
N ARG A 279 3.49 -10.91 9.04
CA ARG A 279 4.80 -11.04 8.37
C ARG A 279 5.02 -12.38 7.66
N LYS A 280 4.42 -13.47 8.15
CA LYS A 280 4.44 -14.77 7.46
C LYS A 280 3.55 -14.77 6.23
N LEU A 281 2.41 -14.09 6.30
CA LEU A 281 1.46 -13.98 5.19
C LEU A 281 1.92 -12.98 4.13
N VAL A 282 2.70 -11.97 4.53
CA VAL A 282 3.29 -10.94 3.68
C VAL A 282 4.83 -10.98 3.85
N PRO A 283 5.54 -11.93 3.20
CA PRO A 283 6.97 -12.12 3.40
C PRO A 283 7.82 -10.90 3.06
N GLU A 284 7.36 -10.05 2.12
CA GLU A 284 8.00 -8.78 1.78
C GLU A 284 8.02 -7.74 2.92
N ALA A 285 7.29 -8.00 4.00
CA ALA A 285 7.30 -7.19 5.22
C ALA A 285 8.07 -7.86 6.38
N ALA A 286 8.75 -8.98 6.14
CA ALA A 286 9.38 -9.79 7.19
C ALA A 286 10.39 -9.00 8.04
N ASP A 287 11.23 -8.21 7.38
CA ASP A 287 12.29 -7.41 8.02
C ASP A 287 11.89 -5.94 8.24
N LEU A 288 10.67 -5.57 7.87
CA LEU A 288 10.15 -4.21 8.02
C LEU A 288 9.44 -4.03 9.36
N GLU A 289 9.49 -2.82 9.90
CA GLU A 289 8.64 -2.47 11.05
C GLU A 289 7.17 -2.56 10.63
N VAL A 290 6.38 -3.33 11.39
CA VAL A 290 4.94 -3.47 11.17
C VAL A 290 4.23 -3.02 12.43
N ARG A 291 3.41 -1.98 12.30
CA ARG A 291 2.53 -1.49 13.36
C ARG A 291 1.14 -2.06 13.15
N ARG A 292 0.47 -2.43 14.24
CA ARG A 292 -0.89 -2.98 14.24
C ARG A 292 -1.75 -2.13 15.16
N TYR A 293 -2.91 -1.73 14.68
CA TYR A 293 -3.91 -0.98 15.44
C TYR A 293 -5.24 -1.71 15.37
N GLU A 294 -5.97 -1.69 16.49
CA GLU A 294 -7.26 -2.37 16.61
C GLU A 294 -8.37 -1.31 16.62
N LEU A 295 -9.45 -1.58 15.87
CA LEU A 295 -10.64 -0.75 15.78
C LEU A 295 -11.88 -1.63 16.05
N PRO A 296 -12.11 -2.07 17.31
CA PRO A 296 -13.24 -2.96 17.64
C PRO A 296 -14.59 -2.36 17.27
N ASN A 297 -14.75 -1.04 17.38
CA ASN A 297 -15.94 -0.30 16.99
C ASN A 297 -16.30 -0.45 15.49
N LEU A 298 -15.33 -0.82 14.65
CA LEU A 298 -15.50 -1.09 13.22
C LEU A 298 -15.27 -2.56 12.86
N ARG A 299 -15.09 -3.45 13.85
CA ARG A 299 -14.71 -4.86 13.64
C ARG A 299 -13.47 -4.98 12.75
N ALA A 300 -12.48 -4.12 12.98
CA ALA A 300 -11.37 -3.93 12.05
C ALA A 300 -9.98 -3.96 12.69
N LEU A 301 -9.01 -4.38 11.90
CA LEU A 301 -7.57 -4.25 12.17
C LEU A 301 -6.94 -3.36 11.11
N ASN A 302 -6.00 -2.52 11.54
CA ASN A 302 -5.19 -1.70 10.65
C ASN A 302 -3.70 -2.04 10.82
N PHE A 303 -3.03 -2.39 9.73
CA PHE A 303 -1.59 -2.61 9.69
C PHE A 303 -0.90 -1.47 8.93
N VAL A 304 0.22 -1.00 9.44
CA VAL A 304 1.11 -0.07 8.74
C VAL A 304 2.48 -0.72 8.62
N VAL A 305 2.91 -0.99 7.40
CA VAL A 305 4.24 -1.52 7.06
C VAL A 305 5.13 -0.33 6.72
N VAL A 306 6.14 -0.09 7.55
CA VAL A 306 7.03 1.07 7.40
C VAL A 306 8.07 0.77 6.33
N GLY A 307 8.19 1.66 5.35
CA GLY A 307 9.21 1.58 4.30
C GLY A 307 8.96 0.55 3.18
N LEU A 308 7.76 -0.04 3.08
CA LEU A 308 7.47 -1.02 2.02
C LEU A 308 7.58 -0.44 0.59
N LEU A 309 7.37 0.87 0.46
CA LEU A 309 7.31 1.61 -0.80
C LEU A 309 8.49 2.58 -0.95
N ASP A 310 9.64 2.28 -0.34
CA ASP A 310 10.86 3.07 -0.43
C ASP A 310 10.63 4.56 -0.06
N ALA A 311 11.06 5.49 -0.92
CA ALA A 311 10.85 6.92 -0.77
C ALA A 311 9.49 7.43 -1.32
N GLY A 312 8.51 6.53 -1.44
CA GLY A 312 7.14 6.81 -1.85
C GLY A 312 6.81 6.44 -3.30
N VAL A 313 5.54 6.61 -3.67
CA VAL A 313 4.94 6.18 -4.95
C VAL A 313 5.74 6.61 -6.17
N ALA A 314 6.21 7.85 -6.20
CA ALA A 314 6.96 8.37 -7.35
C ALA A 314 8.37 7.78 -7.46
N ALA A 315 8.98 7.37 -6.34
CA ALA A 315 10.36 6.90 -6.28
C ALA A 315 10.50 5.37 -6.35
N THR A 316 9.53 4.61 -5.85
CA THR A 316 9.64 3.14 -5.81
C THR A 316 9.70 2.51 -7.20
N ALA A 317 10.45 1.42 -7.33
CA ALA A 317 10.52 0.59 -8.54
C ALA A 317 9.47 -0.53 -8.57
N ARG A 318 8.71 -0.71 -7.47
CA ARG A 318 7.70 -1.77 -7.33
C ARG A 318 6.60 -1.65 -8.40
N PRO A 319 6.07 -2.79 -8.91
CA PRO A 319 4.90 -2.77 -9.79
C PRO A 319 3.65 -2.14 -9.15
N ASP A 320 3.36 -2.50 -7.90
CA ASP A 320 2.29 -1.88 -7.11
C ASP A 320 2.88 -0.76 -6.24
N ALA A 321 3.14 0.40 -6.86
CA ALA A 321 3.78 1.55 -6.21
C ALA A 321 2.91 2.21 -5.13
N GLN A 322 1.61 1.91 -5.10
CA GLN A 322 0.63 2.48 -4.18
C GLN A 322 0.13 1.47 -3.13
N ALA A 323 0.68 0.25 -3.11
CA ALA A 323 0.20 -0.87 -2.29
C ALA A 323 -1.31 -1.14 -2.42
N LYS A 324 -1.93 -0.85 -3.58
CA LYS A 324 -3.38 -1.01 -3.79
C LYS A 324 -3.81 -2.47 -3.82
N GLY A 325 -2.95 -3.33 -4.35
CA GLY A 325 -3.15 -4.76 -4.40
C GLY A 325 -2.80 -5.47 -3.09
N LEU A 326 -2.10 -4.82 -2.16
CA LEU A 326 -1.56 -5.46 -0.95
C LEU A 326 -2.65 -6.08 -0.05
N GLY A 327 -3.79 -5.41 0.11
CA GLY A 327 -4.95 -5.92 0.86
C GLY A 327 -5.56 -7.15 0.20
N GLU A 328 -5.72 -7.15 -1.12
CA GLU A 328 -6.21 -8.31 -1.88
C GLU A 328 -5.19 -9.45 -1.87
N TYR A 329 -3.89 -9.14 -1.94
CA TYR A 329 -2.83 -10.12 -1.77
C TYR A 329 -2.92 -10.80 -0.40
N LEU A 330 -3.08 -10.03 0.68
CA LEU A 330 -3.26 -10.59 2.02
C LEU A 330 -4.55 -11.43 2.12
N ARG A 331 -5.66 -10.98 1.52
CA ARG A 331 -6.92 -11.75 1.44
C ARG A 331 -6.76 -13.06 0.68
N SER A 332 -5.88 -13.13 -0.31
CA SER A 332 -5.64 -14.36 -1.08
C SER A 332 -4.89 -15.44 -0.28
N ARG A 333 -4.23 -15.08 0.82
CA ARG A 333 -3.40 -16.01 1.58
C ARG A 333 -4.26 -17.03 2.32
N THR A 334 -3.82 -18.29 2.30
CA THR A 334 -4.53 -19.39 2.96
C THR A 334 -4.28 -19.39 4.46
N VAL A 335 -5.34 -19.49 5.25
CA VAL A 335 -5.33 -19.56 6.71
C VAL A 335 -6.23 -20.68 7.21
N ARG A 336 -6.01 -21.17 8.44
CA ARG A 336 -6.84 -22.21 9.07
C ARG A 336 -7.89 -21.58 9.99
N VAL A 337 -9.14 -21.54 9.53
CA VAL A 337 -10.27 -20.89 10.21
C VAL A 337 -11.24 -21.95 10.75
N PRO A 338 -11.80 -21.77 11.97
CA PRO A 338 -12.94 -22.54 12.43
C PRO A 338 -14.11 -22.50 11.43
N ALA A 339 -14.62 -23.67 11.04
CA ALA A 339 -15.62 -23.79 9.97
C ALA A 339 -16.91 -22.99 10.27
N ASN A 340 -17.31 -22.94 11.53
CA ASN A 340 -18.50 -22.21 11.98
C ASN A 340 -18.42 -20.69 11.78
N LEU A 341 -17.22 -20.10 11.58
CA LEU A 341 -17.07 -18.68 11.24
C LEU A 341 -17.29 -18.40 9.75
N LEU A 342 -17.44 -19.43 8.91
CA LEU A 342 -17.64 -19.29 7.47
C LEU A 342 -19.10 -19.49 7.03
N GLU A 343 -19.94 -20.02 7.92
CA GLU A 343 -21.31 -20.45 7.60
C GLU A 343 -22.33 -19.29 7.50
N GLU A 344 -21.96 -18.08 7.92
CA GLU A 344 -22.85 -16.91 7.93
C GLU A 344 -22.69 -15.97 6.72
N ALA A 345 -22.07 -16.42 5.63
CA ALA A 345 -21.72 -15.57 4.48
C ALA A 345 -22.89 -15.23 3.54
#